data_AF-A0AAE0UFJ7-F1
#
_entry.id   AF-A0AAE0UFJ7-F1
#
_cell.length_a   1.000
_cell.length_b   1.000
_cell.length_c   1.000
_cell.angle_alpha   90.00
_cell.angle_beta   90.00
_cell.angle_gamma   90.00
#
_symmetry.space_group_name_H-M   'P 1'
#
loop_
_entity.id
_entity.type
_entity.pdbx_description
1 polymer ?
#
loop_
_entity_poly.entity_id
_entity_poly.type
_entity_poly.pdbx_seq_one_letter_code
_entity_poly.pdbx_strand_id
1 'polypeptide(L)'
;MLLFGYLSDKWSRTNSLLVSTIILIIFAALAAGSYYKGDVIGMFNILTAWRFFVGVGIGGEYPAGSVGCAENTGELKSGSRNMWFILFTNSMIDWGFVIGAFVPYVVSAACDNKHLSTIWRTSLGIGVVFPLVLFVLRLFVTEPEEFQKNSMKHARTPYRLVLKFYGFRLFIVSLIWFIYDFSAYSFGIYSPKIVANIYPAGSPLTTIFGWNTVINLFYIPGTMLGAPVSDLLGPRYALALGVFLQAIVGFIMAACYSSLAQPGRVAAFAVVYGIFQSLGELGPGNNIGLIAAKTCATGIRGQYYGLAAAVGKIGAFVGTWVFPYIEKAGGGDERLAAQYPFWVSSSLCVLSAALVLFCLPHIGQDTIQVEDARFRRFLEENGYDTRQLGLRKGDDLGEAEGSMERVSETPVEKKVSPVQ
;
A
#
# COMPACT_ATOMS: atom_id res chain seq x y z
N MET A 1 6.50 -5.33 -8.30
CA MET A 1 5.31 -6.11 -7.94
C MET A 1 5.36 -7.53 -8.45
N LEU A 2 5.32 -7.79 -9.76
CA LEU A 2 5.36 -9.17 -10.29
C LEU A 2 6.62 -9.95 -9.88
N LEU A 3 7.80 -9.35 -10.10
CA LEU A 3 9.09 -9.96 -9.72
C LEU A 3 9.16 -10.23 -8.22
N PHE A 4 8.82 -9.24 -7.39
CA PHE A 4 8.87 -9.39 -5.94
C PHE A 4 7.77 -10.32 -5.40
N GLY A 5 6.61 -10.42 -6.05
CA GLY A 5 5.61 -11.44 -5.71
C GLY A 5 6.14 -12.85 -5.95
N TYR A 6 6.84 -13.05 -7.07
CA TYR A 6 7.54 -14.30 -7.35
C TYR A 6 8.66 -14.59 -6.34
N LEU A 7 9.55 -13.63 -6.07
CA LEU A 7 10.64 -13.78 -5.10
C LEU A 7 10.12 -14.04 -3.70
N SER A 8 9.04 -13.39 -3.31
CA SER A 8 8.41 -13.56 -2.01
C SER A 8 7.89 -14.99 -1.83
N ASP A 9 7.33 -15.62 -2.87
CA ASP A 9 6.86 -17.00 -2.81
C ASP A 9 7.98 -18.06 -3.01
N LYS A 10 9.02 -17.75 -3.79
CA LYS A 10 10.05 -18.71 -4.23
C LYS A 10 11.41 -18.57 -3.55
N TRP A 11 11.63 -17.49 -2.83
CA TRP A 11 12.89 -17.26 -2.12
C TRP A 11 12.65 -17.08 -0.62
N SER A 12 12.02 -15.97 -0.23
CA SER A 12 11.78 -15.60 1.16
C SER A 12 10.96 -14.29 1.23
N ARG A 13 10.12 -14.12 2.27
CA ARG A 13 9.40 -12.86 2.51
C ARG A 13 10.38 -11.77 2.93
N THR A 14 11.24 -12.07 3.91
CA THR A 14 12.18 -11.13 4.53
C THR A 14 13.27 -10.67 3.57
N ASN A 15 13.90 -11.58 2.83
CA ASN A 15 14.96 -11.22 1.89
C ASN A 15 14.43 -10.36 0.74
N SER A 16 13.20 -10.65 0.28
CA SER A 16 12.53 -9.83 -0.73
C SER A 16 12.30 -8.40 -0.24
N LEU A 17 11.90 -8.23 1.03
CA LEU A 17 11.75 -6.93 1.69
C LEU A 17 13.08 -6.19 1.88
N LEU A 18 14.15 -6.90 2.21
CA LEU A 18 15.47 -6.29 2.40
C LEU A 18 16.01 -5.75 1.07
N VAL A 19 15.91 -6.53 -0.02
CA VAL A 19 16.32 -6.09 -1.36
C VAL A 19 15.51 -4.88 -1.83
N SER A 20 14.19 -4.86 -1.61
CA SER A 20 13.37 -3.71 -1.98
C SER A 20 13.76 -2.44 -1.23
N THR A 21 14.09 -2.55 0.07
CA THR A 21 14.55 -1.40 0.87
C THR A 21 15.89 -0.84 0.39
N ILE A 22 16.86 -1.71 0.04
CA ILE A 22 18.15 -1.25 -0.50
C ILE A 22 17.93 -0.43 -1.78
N ILE A 23 17.08 -0.93 -2.69
CA ILE A 23 16.72 -0.22 -3.92
C ILE A 23 16.10 1.14 -3.58
N LEU A 24 15.16 1.18 -2.63
CA LEU A 24 14.53 2.42 -2.17
C LEU A 24 15.55 3.45 -1.67
N ILE A 25 16.46 3.06 -0.79
CA ILE A 25 17.46 3.96 -0.19
C ILE A 25 18.35 4.56 -1.29
N ILE A 26 18.93 3.70 -2.14
CA ILE A 26 19.88 4.12 -3.17
C ILE A 26 19.20 5.08 -4.15
N PHE A 27 18.06 4.69 -4.71
CA PHE A 27 17.45 5.47 -5.78
C PHE A 27 16.67 6.69 -5.27
N ALA A 28 16.20 6.70 -4.02
CA ALA A 28 15.65 7.91 -3.41
C ALA A 28 16.74 8.96 -3.14
N ALA A 29 17.92 8.54 -2.67
CA ALA A 29 19.08 9.42 -2.51
C ALA A 29 19.56 9.99 -3.85
N LEU A 30 19.65 9.15 -4.88
CA LEU A 30 19.98 9.58 -6.23
C LEU A 30 18.93 10.54 -6.81
N ALA A 31 17.64 10.31 -6.54
CA ALA A 31 16.58 11.22 -6.97
C ALA A 31 16.74 12.64 -6.39
N ALA A 32 17.04 12.76 -5.08
CA ALA A 32 17.34 14.05 -4.45
C ALA A 32 18.58 14.74 -5.05
N GLY A 33 19.59 13.94 -5.43
CA GLY A 33 20.82 14.39 -6.06
C GLY A 33 20.75 14.65 -7.57
N SER A 34 19.59 14.50 -8.23
CA SER A 34 19.47 14.56 -9.69
C SER A 34 20.06 15.85 -10.28
N TYR A 35 21.01 15.73 -11.20
CA TYR A 35 21.69 16.85 -11.85
C TYR A 35 22.30 16.38 -13.18
N TYR A 36 22.26 17.24 -14.21
CA TYR A 36 22.91 16.97 -15.48
C TYR A 36 23.54 18.23 -16.07
N LYS A 37 24.80 18.54 -15.73
CA LYS A 37 25.61 19.62 -16.33
C LYS A 37 24.90 20.99 -16.45
N GLY A 38 23.96 21.29 -15.55
CA GLY A 38 23.16 22.53 -15.59
C GLY A 38 21.99 22.52 -16.58
N ASP A 39 21.81 21.46 -17.36
CA ASP A 39 20.67 21.27 -18.25
C ASP A 39 19.45 20.74 -17.50
N VAL A 40 18.34 21.48 -17.64
CA VAL A 40 17.07 21.21 -16.97
C VAL A 40 16.41 19.96 -17.54
N ILE A 41 16.45 19.75 -18.85
CA ILE A 41 15.79 18.60 -19.48
C ILE A 41 16.52 17.31 -19.09
N GLY A 42 17.86 17.30 -19.20
CA GLY A 42 18.68 16.19 -18.73
C GLY A 42 18.51 15.91 -17.24
N MET A 43 18.36 16.94 -16.40
CA MET A 43 18.05 16.76 -14.97
C MET A 43 16.72 16.02 -14.79
N PHE A 44 15.65 16.43 -15.49
CA PHE A 44 14.35 15.75 -15.41
C PHE A 44 14.38 14.32 -15.96
N ASN A 45 15.17 14.06 -17.02
CA ASN A 45 15.35 12.70 -17.55
C ASN A 45 16.02 11.79 -16.53
N ILE A 46 17.08 12.26 -15.87
CA ILE A 46 17.77 11.52 -14.80
C ILE A 46 16.85 11.33 -13.59
N LEU A 47 16.14 12.37 -13.16
CA LEU A 47 15.18 12.28 -12.07
C LEU A 47 14.08 11.24 -12.37
N THR A 48 13.59 11.21 -13.61
CA THR A 48 12.59 10.23 -14.07
C THR A 48 13.15 8.80 -14.01
N ALA A 49 14.39 8.60 -14.45
CA ALA A 49 15.06 7.30 -14.34
C ALA A 49 15.18 6.84 -12.88
N TRP A 50 15.60 7.72 -11.96
CA TRP A 50 15.68 7.38 -10.53
C TRP A 50 14.30 7.10 -9.93
N ARG A 51 13.27 7.87 -10.29
CA ARG A 51 11.89 7.64 -9.84
C ARG A 51 11.34 6.30 -10.33
N PHE A 52 11.72 5.84 -11.53
CA PHE A 52 11.37 4.50 -12.00
C PHE A 52 11.92 3.42 -11.07
N PHE A 53 13.20 3.49 -10.70
CA PHE A 53 13.80 2.51 -9.79
C PHE A 53 13.29 2.62 -8.35
N VAL A 54 12.99 3.83 -7.86
CA VAL A 54 12.24 4.00 -6.60
C VAL A 54 10.91 3.26 -6.69
N GLY A 55 10.18 3.38 -7.81
CA GLY A 55 8.95 2.63 -8.07
C GLY A 55 9.14 1.11 -8.04
N VAL A 56 10.27 0.59 -8.55
CA VAL A 56 10.63 -0.84 -8.42
C VAL A 56 10.77 -1.25 -6.95
N GLY A 57 11.46 -0.44 -6.15
CA GLY A 57 11.59 -0.64 -4.70
C GLY A 57 10.24 -0.62 -3.97
N ILE A 58 9.41 0.41 -4.19
CA ILE A 58 8.05 0.49 -3.63
C ILE A 58 7.24 -0.75 -4.04
N GLY A 59 7.36 -1.18 -5.30
CA GLY A 59 6.66 -2.35 -5.82
C GLY A 59 7.10 -3.69 -5.21
N GLY A 60 8.20 -3.74 -4.45
CA GLY A 60 8.60 -4.90 -3.66
C GLY A 60 7.97 -4.96 -2.27
N GLU A 61 7.78 -3.79 -1.66
CA GLU A 61 7.15 -3.63 -0.34
C GLU A 61 5.72 -4.18 -0.29
N TYR A 62 4.95 -3.96 -1.36
CA TYR A 62 3.56 -4.38 -1.46
C TYR A 62 3.38 -5.90 -1.30
N PRO A 63 3.87 -6.75 -2.23
CA PRO A 63 3.64 -8.19 -2.15
C PRO A 63 4.39 -8.87 -1.02
N ALA A 64 5.56 -8.38 -0.59
CA ALA A 64 6.30 -9.04 0.48
C ALA A 64 5.83 -8.58 1.88
N GLY A 65 5.56 -7.28 2.05
CA GLY A 65 5.20 -6.69 3.34
C GLY A 65 3.75 -6.95 3.72
N SER A 66 2.81 -6.73 2.79
CA SER A 66 1.39 -6.98 3.07
C SER A 66 1.13 -8.47 3.26
N VAL A 67 1.78 -9.34 2.49
CA VAL A 67 1.62 -10.79 2.66
C VAL A 67 2.21 -11.27 3.98
N GLY A 68 3.42 -10.85 4.34
CA GLY A 68 4.01 -11.17 5.64
C GLY A 68 3.15 -10.65 6.81
N CYS A 69 2.58 -9.45 6.68
CA CYS A 69 1.65 -8.90 7.67
C CYS A 69 0.35 -9.73 7.79
N ALA A 70 -0.22 -10.19 6.68
CA ALA A 70 -1.41 -11.05 6.71
C ALA A 70 -1.14 -12.40 7.39
N GLU A 71 0.04 -12.96 7.16
CA GLU A 71 0.48 -14.22 7.78
C GLU A 71 0.71 -14.03 9.29
N ASN A 72 1.46 -13.00 9.70
CA ASN A 72 1.70 -12.68 11.12
C ASN A 72 0.42 -12.32 11.88
N THR A 73 -0.51 -11.60 11.26
CA THR A 73 -1.80 -11.28 11.89
C THR A 73 -2.71 -12.50 12.01
N GLY A 74 -2.46 -13.57 11.26
CA GLY A 74 -3.10 -14.87 11.43
C GLY A 74 -2.80 -15.53 12.78
N GLU A 75 -1.65 -15.22 13.38
CA GLU A 75 -1.21 -15.76 14.68
C GLU A 75 -1.84 -15.00 15.86
N LEU A 76 -2.37 -13.80 15.62
CA LEU A 76 -3.06 -13.01 16.63
C LEU A 76 -4.42 -13.62 17.01
N LYS A 77 -4.95 -13.20 18.16
CA LYS A 77 -6.29 -13.60 18.62
C LYS A 77 -7.34 -13.26 17.55
N SER A 78 -8.21 -14.23 17.26
CA SER A 78 -9.34 -14.02 16.35
C SER A 78 -10.24 -12.88 16.84
N GLY A 79 -10.66 -12.03 15.92
CA GLY A 79 -11.52 -10.88 16.17
C GLY A 79 -10.87 -9.53 15.89
N SER A 80 -9.54 -9.42 16.00
CA SER A 80 -8.80 -8.18 15.72
C SER A 80 -7.84 -8.27 14.53
N ARG A 81 -7.86 -9.38 13.79
CA ARG A 81 -6.81 -9.67 12.80
C ARG A 81 -6.88 -8.77 11.58
N ASN A 82 -8.07 -8.28 11.19
CA ASN A 82 -8.19 -7.35 10.06
C ASN A 82 -7.73 -5.95 10.47
N MET A 83 -8.11 -5.47 11.65
CA MET A 83 -7.68 -4.17 12.16
C MET A 83 -6.16 -4.11 12.24
N TRP A 84 -5.50 -5.10 12.83
CA TRP A 84 -4.04 -5.08 12.94
C TRP A 84 -3.35 -5.10 11.58
N PHE A 85 -3.85 -5.89 10.63
CA PHE A 85 -3.34 -5.86 9.27
C PHE A 85 -3.42 -4.46 8.68
N ILE A 86 -4.58 -3.80 8.82
CA ILE A 86 -4.82 -2.46 8.29
C ILE A 86 -3.88 -1.43 8.94
N LEU A 87 -3.78 -1.46 10.27
CA LEU A 87 -2.95 -0.53 11.04
C LEU A 87 -1.46 -0.62 10.68
N PHE A 88 -0.96 -1.83 10.41
CA PHE A 88 0.44 -2.05 10.03
C PHE A 88 0.71 -1.95 8.53
N THR A 89 -0.33 -1.82 7.71
CA THR A 89 -0.19 -1.67 6.24
C THR A 89 -0.75 -0.33 5.78
N ASN A 90 -2.05 -0.24 5.49
CA ASN A 90 -2.67 0.95 4.93
C ASN A 90 -2.47 2.19 5.80
N SER A 91 -2.63 2.08 7.12
CA SER A 91 -2.44 3.25 7.98
C SER A 91 -1.02 3.80 7.91
N MET A 92 0.00 2.95 7.74
CA MET A 92 1.38 3.41 7.57
C MET A 92 1.60 4.11 6.22
N ILE A 93 0.90 3.69 5.17
CA ILE A 93 0.89 4.38 3.88
C ILE A 93 0.33 5.80 4.03
N ASP A 94 -0.80 5.92 4.74
CA ASP A 94 -1.48 7.20 4.96
C ASP A 94 -0.68 8.17 5.82
N TRP A 95 -0.04 7.67 6.88
CA TRP A 95 0.95 8.45 7.63
C TRP A 95 2.10 8.92 6.72
N GLY A 96 2.54 8.06 5.80
CA GLY A 96 3.51 8.41 4.76
C GLY A 96 3.02 9.53 3.84
N PHE A 97 1.75 9.53 3.41
CA PHE A 97 1.17 10.60 2.60
C PHE A 97 1.11 11.92 3.37
N VAL A 98 0.70 11.90 4.64
CA VAL A 98 0.68 13.08 5.51
C VAL A 98 2.07 13.67 5.67
N ILE A 99 3.06 12.84 6.02
CA ILE A 99 4.46 13.29 6.17
C ILE A 99 4.98 13.80 4.83
N GLY A 100 4.67 13.12 3.72
CA GLY A 100 5.06 13.51 2.37
C GLY A 100 4.46 14.84 1.89
N ALA A 101 3.27 15.21 2.39
CA ALA A 101 2.67 16.53 2.15
C ALA A 101 3.25 17.61 3.10
N PHE A 102 3.52 17.23 4.35
CA PHE A 102 4.01 18.13 5.39
C PHE A 102 5.47 18.55 5.19
N VAL A 103 6.35 17.64 4.75
CA VAL A 103 7.79 17.94 4.56
C VAL A 103 8.00 19.08 3.55
N PRO A 104 7.41 19.06 2.32
CA PRO A 104 7.51 20.19 1.40
C PRO A 104 6.97 21.50 1.95
N TYR A 105 5.92 21.46 2.79
CA TYR A 105 5.41 22.65 3.48
C TYR A 105 6.47 23.25 4.42
N VAL A 106 7.04 22.44 5.32
CA VAL A 106 8.05 22.90 6.28
C VAL A 106 9.30 23.42 5.58
N VAL A 107 9.78 22.70 4.57
CA VAL A 107 10.96 23.11 3.80
C VAL A 107 10.69 24.40 3.03
N SER A 108 9.49 24.57 2.46
CA SER A 108 9.10 25.81 1.77
C SER A 108 9.02 26.99 2.71
N ALA A 109 8.52 26.79 3.93
CA ALA A 109 8.49 27.81 4.98
C ALA A 109 9.91 28.21 5.41
N ALA A 110 10.79 27.24 5.64
CA ALA A 110 12.19 27.50 6.01
C ALA A 110 13.00 28.21 4.90
N CYS A 111 12.55 28.11 3.65
CA CYS A 111 13.18 28.73 2.48
C CYS A 111 12.50 30.04 2.03
N ASP A 112 11.57 30.58 2.83
CA ASP A 112 10.76 31.77 2.50
C ASP A 112 10.11 31.71 1.11
N ASN A 113 9.75 30.52 0.63
CA ASN A 113 9.24 30.25 -0.72
C ASN A 113 10.16 30.63 -1.91
N LYS A 114 11.43 31.00 -1.67
CA LYS A 114 12.33 31.53 -2.73
C LYS A 114 13.28 30.48 -3.31
N HIS A 115 13.83 29.60 -2.47
CA HIS A 115 14.91 28.69 -2.87
C HIS A 115 14.38 27.37 -3.45
N LEU A 116 13.71 27.42 -4.61
CA LEU A 116 13.01 26.27 -5.19
C LEU A 116 13.90 25.03 -5.37
N SER A 117 15.15 25.21 -5.81
CA SER A 117 16.11 24.10 -5.96
C SER A 117 16.38 23.40 -4.62
N THR A 118 16.58 24.17 -3.56
CA THR A 118 16.75 23.64 -2.20
C THR A 118 15.48 22.95 -1.72
N ILE A 119 14.31 23.54 -1.98
CA ILE A 119 13.02 23.01 -1.51
C ILE A 119 12.78 21.59 -2.01
N TRP A 120 12.86 21.34 -3.32
CA TRP A 120 12.54 20.02 -3.85
C TRP A 120 13.61 18.98 -3.51
N ARG A 121 14.91 19.35 -3.53
CA ARG A 121 16.02 18.44 -3.21
C ARG A 121 15.97 17.99 -1.76
N THR A 122 15.82 18.94 -0.84
CA THR A 122 15.72 18.65 0.59
C THR A 122 14.48 17.84 0.90
N SER A 123 13.34 18.14 0.27
CA SER A 123 12.10 17.37 0.46
C SER A 123 12.27 15.90 0.05
N LEU A 124 12.93 15.63 -1.08
CA LEU A 124 13.23 14.26 -1.50
C LEU A 124 14.31 13.60 -0.64
N GLY A 125 15.33 14.35 -0.23
CA GLY A 125 16.43 13.86 0.60
C GLY A 125 15.97 13.41 1.99
N ILE A 126 15.08 14.16 2.64
CA ILE A 126 14.48 13.77 3.93
C ILE A 126 13.74 12.43 3.80
N GLY A 127 13.12 12.16 2.65
CA GLY A 127 12.44 10.89 2.38
C GLY A 127 13.33 9.65 2.47
N VAL A 128 14.65 9.79 2.38
CA VAL A 128 15.62 8.67 2.48
C VAL A 128 15.80 8.21 3.93
N VAL A 129 15.53 9.06 4.92
CA VAL A 129 15.75 8.75 6.34
C VAL A 129 14.86 7.58 6.80
N PHE A 130 13.61 7.55 6.36
CA PHE A 130 12.65 6.51 6.77
C PHE A 130 13.06 5.09 6.34
N PRO A 131 13.37 4.82 5.05
CA PRO A 131 13.83 3.49 4.65
C PRO A 131 15.19 3.12 5.24
N LEU A 132 16.06 4.08 5.60
CA LEU A 132 17.31 3.79 6.33
C LEU A 132 17.03 3.23 7.74
N VAL A 133 16.09 3.83 8.47
CA VAL A 133 15.67 3.32 9.78
C VAL A 133 15.05 1.93 9.62
N LEU A 134 14.16 1.76 8.65
CA LEU A 134 13.53 0.47 8.37
C LEU A 134 14.53 -0.61 7.97
N PHE A 135 15.60 -0.26 7.25
CA PHE A 135 16.63 -1.21 6.85
C PHE A 135 17.27 -1.87 8.08
N VAL A 136 17.63 -1.08 9.10
CA VAL A 136 18.20 -1.61 10.34
C VAL A 136 17.21 -2.55 11.04
N LEU A 137 15.94 -2.16 11.14
CA LEU A 137 14.91 -2.99 11.76
C LEU A 137 14.68 -4.31 11.00
N ARG A 138 14.79 -4.29 9.67
CA ARG A 138 14.60 -5.48 8.82
C ARG A 138 15.70 -6.52 8.94
N LEU A 139 16.87 -6.16 9.45
CA LEU A 139 17.95 -7.13 9.72
C LEU A 139 17.57 -8.15 10.79
N PHE A 140 16.53 -7.87 11.59
CA PHE A 140 16.11 -8.69 12.72
C PHE A 140 14.75 -9.39 12.52
N VAL A 141 14.15 -9.31 11.33
CA VAL A 141 12.82 -9.88 11.05
C VAL A 141 12.94 -11.35 10.66
N THR A 142 12.15 -12.22 11.31
CA THR A 142 12.06 -13.66 11.01
C THR A 142 10.92 -13.97 10.03
N GLU A 143 10.97 -15.15 9.41
CA GLU A 143 9.93 -15.61 8.48
C GLU A 143 8.66 -16.04 9.22
N PRO A 144 7.44 -15.77 8.69
CA PRO A 144 6.17 -16.18 9.30
C PRO A 144 5.96 -17.71 9.32
N GLU A 145 5.27 -18.24 10.34
CA GLU A 145 5.03 -19.70 10.47
C GLU A 145 4.20 -20.28 9.32
N GLU A 146 3.21 -19.54 8.81
CA GLU A 146 2.37 -19.99 7.70
C GLU A 146 3.20 -20.19 6.42
N PHE A 147 4.19 -19.33 6.18
CA PHE A 147 5.13 -19.51 5.08
C PHE A 147 5.94 -20.80 5.28
N GLN A 148 6.39 -21.10 6.50
CA GLN A 148 7.12 -22.34 6.77
C GLN A 148 6.29 -23.60 6.45
N LYS A 149 4.99 -23.59 6.77
CA LYS A 149 4.09 -24.75 6.62
C LYS A 149 3.57 -24.95 5.20
N ASN A 150 3.20 -23.86 4.51
CA ASN A 150 2.43 -23.92 3.26
C ASN A 150 3.18 -23.37 2.05
N SER A 151 4.47 -23.06 2.17
CA SER A 151 5.27 -22.52 1.06
C SER A 151 5.37 -23.48 -0.11
N MET A 152 5.30 -22.92 -1.32
CA MET A 152 5.62 -23.62 -2.57
C MET A 152 7.06 -23.34 -3.03
N LYS A 153 7.98 -22.92 -2.15
CA LYS A 153 9.38 -22.60 -2.50
C LYS A 153 10.03 -23.71 -3.33
N HIS A 154 9.92 -24.95 -2.87
CA HIS A 154 10.53 -26.13 -3.51
C HIS A 154 9.59 -26.92 -4.42
N ALA A 155 8.32 -26.49 -4.50
CA ALA A 155 7.29 -27.14 -5.29
C ALA A 155 7.10 -26.42 -6.63
N ARG A 156 6.74 -27.15 -7.70
CA ARG A 156 6.38 -26.50 -8.98
C ARG A 156 4.99 -25.89 -8.87
N THR A 157 4.86 -24.58 -9.05
CA THR A 157 3.56 -23.90 -8.96
C THR A 157 2.64 -24.33 -10.12
N PRO A 158 1.45 -24.92 -9.86
CA PRO A 158 0.56 -25.38 -10.90
C PRO A 158 -0.33 -24.25 -11.43
N TYR A 159 0.25 -23.34 -12.23
CA TYR A 159 -0.41 -22.11 -12.69
C TYR A 159 -1.79 -22.31 -13.33
N ARG A 160 -1.99 -23.40 -14.10
CA ARG A 160 -3.29 -23.71 -14.71
C ARG A 160 -4.37 -24.01 -13.67
N LEU A 161 -4.02 -24.75 -12.61
CA LEU A 161 -4.93 -25.06 -11.51
C LEU A 161 -5.18 -23.83 -10.66
N VAL A 162 -4.14 -23.02 -10.40
CA VAL A 162 -4.26 -21.72 -9.70
C VAL A 162 -5.24 -20.82 -10.44
N LEU A 163 -5.09 -20.66 -11.76
CA LEU A 163 -5.97 -19.80 -12.56
C LEU A 163 -7.41 -20.35 -12.62
N LYS A 164 -7.58 -21.68 -12.69
CA LYS A 164 -8.91 -22.31 -12.64
C LYS A 164 -9.62 -22.06 -11.31
N PHE A 165 -8.88 -22.09 -10.20
CA PHE A 165 -9.45 -21.93 -8.86
C PHE A 165 -9.66 -20.47 -8.46
N TYR A 166 -8.67 -19.61 -8.74
CA TYR A 166 -8.64 -18.23 -8.27
C TYR A 166 -8.87 -17.17 -9.35
N GLY A 167 -8.89 -17.54 -10.64
CA GLY A 167 -8.84 -16.57 -11.75
C GLY A 167 -9.96 -15.53 -11.74
N PHE A 168 -11.21 -15.95 -11.55
CA PHE A 168 -12.34 -15.01 -11.45
C PHE A 168 -12.18 -14.05 -10.26
N ARG A 169 -11.80 -14.58 -9.10
CA ARG A 169 -11.60 -13.77 -7.90
C ARG A 169 -10.45 -12.78 -8.07
N LEU A 170 -9.34 -13.23 -8.64
CA LEU A 170 -8.17 -12.39 -8.95
C LEU A 170 -8.57 -11.26 -9.89
N PHE A 171 -9.33 -11.55 -10.94
CA PHE A 171 -9.84 -10.54 -11.85
C PHE A 171 -10.68 -9.49 -11.13
N ILE A 172 -11.63 -9.89 -10.30
CA ILE A 172 -12.51 -8.96 -9.56
C ILE A 172 -11.71 -8.09 -8.57
N VAL A 173 -10.82 -8.70 -7.77
CA VAL A 173 -9.96 -7.96 -6.83
C VAL A 173 -9.07 -6.96 -7.59
N SER A 174 -8.47 -7.39 -8.70
CA SER A 174 -7.62 -6.54 -9.54
C SER A 174 -8.40 -5.38 -10.16
N LEU A 175 -9.63 -5.62 -10.61
CA LEU A 175 -10.49 -4.61 -11.21
C LEU A 175 -10.92 -3.56 -10.17
N ILE A 176 -11.30 -3.99 -8.96
CA ILE A 176 -11.63 -3.05 -7.86
C ILE A 176 -10.40 -2.22 -7.50
N TRP A 177 -9.23 -2.83 -7.43
CA TRP A 177 -7.98 -2.11 -7.17
C TRP A 177 -7.66 -1.10 -8.28
N PHE A 178 -7.80 -1.49 -9.54
CA PHE A 178 -7.64 -0.58 -10.68
C PHE A 178 -8.57 0.64 -10.55
N ILE A 179 -9.85 0.42 -10.26
CA ILE A 179 -10.85 1.49 -10.17
C ILE A 179 -10.52 2.43 -9.00
N TYR A 180 -10.11 1.88 -7.85
CA TYR A 180 -9.73 2.69 -6.71
C TYR A 180 -8.47 3.52 -6.99
N ASP A 181 -7.40 2.87 -7.46
CA ASP A 181 -6.13 3.54 -7.74
C ASP A 181 -6.27 4.59 -8.85
N PHE A 182 -7.13 4.35 -9.86
CA PHE A 182 -7.50 5.36 -10.86
C PHE A 182 -7.94 6.67 -10.22
N SER A 183 -8.79 6.59 -9.19
CA SER A 183 -9.34 7.77 -8.54
C SER A 183 -8.37 8.33 -7.48
N ALA A 184 -7.94 7.49 -6.54
CA ALA A 184 -7.15 7.89 -5.38
C ALA A 184 -5.83 8.57 -5.79
N TYR A 185 -5.08 8.00 -6.74
CA TYR A 185 -3.82 8.59 -7.18
C TYR A 185 -4.03 9.90 -7.95
N SER A 186 -5.05 9.97 -8.79
CA SER A 186 -5.33 11.20 -9.55
C SER A 186 -5.71 12.34 -8.62
N PHE A 187 -6.64 12.10 -7.68
CA PHE A 187 -7.03 13.10 -6.68
C PHE A 187 -5.86 13.47 -5.76
N GLY A 188 -5.04 12.50 -5.34
CA GLY A 188 -3.84 12.77 -4.54
C GLY A 188 -2.81 13.64 -5.26
N ILE A 189 -2.44 13.29 -6.51
CA ILE A 189 -1.44 14.01 -7.32
C ILE A 189 -1.93 15.41 -7.68
N TYR A 190 -3.20 15.55 -8.07
CA TYR A 190 -3.77 16.82 -8.47
C TYR A 190 -4.32 17.64 -7.29
N SER A 191 -4.34 17.11 -6.06
CA SER A 191 -4.84 17.84 -4.87
C SER A 191 -4.22 19.23 -4.70
N PRO A 192 -2.89 19.42 -4.75
CA PRO A 192 -2.29 20.76 -4.67
C PRO A 192 -2.74 21.69 -5.81
N LYS A 193 -2.93 21.15 -7.02
CA LYS A 193 -3.42 21.92 -8.18
C LYS A 193 -4.89 22.33 -7.98
N ILE A 194 -5.73 21.43 -7.48
CA ILE A 194 -7.13 21.71 -7.15
C ILE A 194 -7.22 22.82 -6.11
N VAL A 195 -6.39 22.76 -5.06
CA VAL A 195 -6.31 23.83 -4.05
C VAL A 195 -5.79 25.13 -4.65
N ALA A 196 -4.74 25.06 -5.48
CA ALA A 196 -4.14 26.25 -6.11
C ALA A 196 -5.14 26.99 -7.01
N ASN A 197 -6.04 26.27 -7.68
CA ASN A 197 -7.08 26.87 -8.54
C ASN A 197 -8.11 27.72 -7.75
N ILE A 198 -8.23 27.53 -6.43
CA ILE A 198 -9.13 28.35 -5.59
C ILE A 198 -8.48 29.69 -5.23
N TYR A 199 -7.14 29.79 -5.33
CA TYR A 199 -6.36 30.96 -4.98
C TYR A 199 -5.93 31.76 -6.21
N PRO A 200 -5.61 33.06 -6.08
CA PRO A 200 -5.00 33.83 -7.16
C PRO A 200 -3.66 33.22 -7.60
N ALA A 201 -3.36 33.35 -8.89
CA ALA A 201 -2.07 32.94 -9.45
C ALA A 201 -0.90 33.62 -8.71
N GLY A 202 0.15 32.85 -8.40
CA GLY A 202 1.33 33.34 -7.68
C GLY A 202 1.21 33.30 -6.15
N SER A 203 0.17 32.67 -5.60
CA SER A 203 0.04 32.48 -4.16
C SER A 203 1.23 31.68 -3.57
N PRO A 204 1.67 31.97 -2.33
CA PRO A 204 2.84 31.31 -1.72
C PRO A 204 2.69 29.78 -1.64
N LEU A 205 3.78 29.05 -1.89
CA LEU A 205 3.81 27.58 -1.80
C LEU A 205 3.40 27.10 -0.41
N THR A 206 3.77 27.82 0.65
CA THR A 206 3.36 27.51 2.03
C THR A 206 1.84 27.47 2.20
N THR A 207 1.09 28.31 1.48
CA THR A 207 -0.38 28.30 1.54
C THR A 207 -0.95 27.05 0.88
N ILE A 208 -0.46 26.74 -0.33
CA ILE A 208 -0.93 25.58 -1.11
C ILE A 208 -0.55 24.27 -0.41
N PHE A 209 0.71 24.13 0.01
CA PHE A 209 1.18 22.93 0.72
C PHE A 209 0.60 22.80 2.12
N GLY A 210 0.31 23.91 2.81
CA GLY A 210 -0.38 23.91 4.09
C GLY A 210 -1.78 23.29 3.98
N TRP A 211 -2.60 23.78 3.05
CA TRP A 211 -3.92 23.19 2.81
C TRP A 211 -3.86 21.76 2.29
N ASN A 212 -2.90 21.44 1.43
CA ASN A 212 -2.71 20.06 0.98
C ASN A 212 -2.36 19.13 2.15
N THR A 213 -1.55 19.60 3.11
CA THR A 213 -1.27 18.85 4.34
C THR A 213 -2.55 18.63 5.16
N VAL A 214 -3.38 19.67 5.31
CA VAL A 214 -4.68 19.55 6.00
C VAL A 214 -5.56 18.51 5.33
N ILE A 215 -5.67 18.50 4.01
CA ILE A 215 -6.45 17.50 3.27
C ILE A 215 -5.88 16.09 3.50
N ASN A 216 -4.55 15.91 3.42
CA ASN A 216 -3.93 14.61 3.64
C ASN A 216 -4.11 14.11 5.08
N LEU A 217 -4.21 15.00 6.08
CA LEU A 217 -4.48 14.60 7.47
C LEU A 217 -5.80 13.83 7.62
N PHE A 218 -6.74 13.99 6.71
CA PHE A 218 -8.00 13.24 6.70
C PHE A 218 -7.83 11.77 6.29
N TYR A 219 -6.71 11.37 5.69
CA TYR A 219 -6.44 9.95 5.47
C TYR A 219 -6.36 9.17 6.79
N ILE A 220 -5.68 9.73 7.81
CA ILE A 220 -5.48 9.12 9.13
C ILE A 220 -6.80 8.69 9.82
N PRO A 221 -7.80 9.56 10.04
CA PRO A 221 -9.06 9.13 10.64
C PRO A 221 -9.80 8.13 9.75
N GLY A 222 -9.72 8.25 8.42
CA GLY A 222 -10.31 7.28 7.49
C GLY A 222 -9.76 5.87 7.71
N THR A 223 -8.44 5.72 7.69
CA THR A 223 -7.80 4.43 7.91
C THR A 223 -7.93 3.92 9.35
N MET A 224 -7.60 4.74 10.35
CA MET A 224 -7.53 4.30 11.75
C MET A 224 -8.90 4.02 12.35
N LEU A 225 -9.91 4.86 12.07
CA LEU A 225 -11.28 4.59 12.52
C LEU A 225 -11.96 3.53 11.64
N GLY A 226 -11.54 3.40 10.38
CA GLY A 226 -12.01 2.34 9.48
C GLY A 226 -11.46 0.96 9.79
N ALA A 227 -10.27 0.85 10.41
CA ALA A 227 -9.64 -0.42 10.76
C ALA A 227 -10.54 -1.34 11.63
N PRO A 228 -11.14 -0.88 12.75
CA PRO A 228 -12.06 -1.69 13.54
C PRO A 228 -13.38 -1.99 12.80
N VAL A 229 -13.81 -1.14 11.86
CA VAL A 229 -15.02 -1.39 11.04
C VAL A 229 -14.84 -2.65 10.19
N SER A 230 -13.62 -2.92 9.71
CA SER A 230 -13.29 -4.13 8.95
C SER A 230 -13.31 -5.41 9.78
N ASP A 231 -13.10 -5.34 11.10
CA ASP A 231 -13.32 -6.48 12.00
C ASP A 231 -14.80 -6.64 12.35
N LEU A 232 -15.53 -5.53 12.56
CA LEU A 232 -16.95 -5.55 12.95
C LEU A 232 -17.87 -6.03 11.82
N LEU A 233 -17.73 -5.44 10.63
CA LEU A 233 -18.58 -5.74 9.47
C LEU A 233 -17.97 -6.81 8.56
N GLY A 234 -16.67 -7.03 8.65
CA GLY A 234 -15.91 -7.81 7.69
C GLY A 234 -15.42 -6.97 6.50
N PRO A 235 -14.26 -7.29 5.89
CA PRO A 235 -13.61 -6.44 4.89
C PRO A 235 -14.45 -6.16 3.64
N ARG A 236 -15.26 -7.13 3.20
CA ARG A 236 -16.15 -6.97 2.05
C ARG A 236 -17.18 -5.86 2.28
N TYR A 237 -17.86 -5.88 3.42
CA TYR A 237 -18.91 -4.93 3.72
C TYR A 237 -18.35 -3.56 4.14
N ALA A 238 -17.22 -3.54 4.86
CA ALA A 238 -16.50 -2.29 5.15
C ALA A 238 -16.05 -1.57 3.88
N LEU A 239 -15.50 -2.31 2.91
CA LEU A 239 -15.14 -1.76 1.60
C LEU A 239 -16.37 -1.15 0.90
N ALA A 240 -17.44 -1.93 0.75
CA ALA A 240 -18.67 -1.50 0.09
C ALA A 240 -19.29 -0.27 0.75
N LEU A 241 -19.32 -0.22 2.08
CA LEU A 241 -19.80 0.93 2.85
C LEU A 241 -18.97 2.18 2.55
N GLY A 242 -17.64 2.08 2.64
CA GLY A 242 -16.75 3.21 2.41
C GLY A 242 -16.87 3.78 1.00
N VAL A 243 -16.83 2.95 -0.05
CA VAL A 243 -17.03 3.45 -1.43
C VAL A 243 -18.41 4.04 -1.66
N PHE A 244 -19.46 3.47 -1.07
CA PHE A 244 -20.80 3.97 -1.26
C PHE A 244 -20.99 5.34 -0.62
N LEU A 245 -20.50 5.51 0.63
CA LEU A 245 -20.51 6.80 1.31
C LEU A 245 -19.60 7.82 0.59
N GLN A 246 -18.43 7.38 0.10
CA GLN A 246 -17.53 8.21 -0.69
C GLN A 246 -18.22 8.69 -1.98
N ALA A 247 -18.99 7.83 -2.66
CA ALA A 247 -19.76 8.21 -3.84
C ALA A 247 -20.79 9.29 -3.53
N ILE A 248 -21.54 9.15 -2.43
CA ILE A 248 -22.53 10.14 -2.00
C ILE A 248 -21.86 11.49 -1.76
N VAL A 249 -20.79 11.53 -0.97
CA VAL A 249 -20.05 12.77 -0.68
C VAL A 249 -19.47 13.37 -1.95
N GLY A 250 -18.91 12.56 -2.85
CA GLY A 250 -18.33 13.04 -4.09
C GLY A 250 -19.37 13.61 -5.07
N PHE A 251 -20.57 13.01 -5.16
CA PHE A 251 -21.67 13.58 -5.93
C PHE A 251 -22.18 14.91 -5.33
N ILE A 252 -22.29 15.00 -4.01
CA ILE A 252 -22.64 16.25 -3.33
C ILE A 252 -21.59 17.32 -3.59
N MET A 253 -20.30 16.97 -3.47
CA MET A 253 -19.18 17.88 -3.71
C MET A 253 -19.14 18.35 -5.17
N ALA A 254 -19.41 17.45 -6.13
CA ALA A 254 -19.53 17.81 -7.54
C ALA A 254 -20.70 18.78 -7.77
N ALA A 255 -21.90 18.48 -7.24
CA ALA A 255 -23.07 19.35 -7.37
C ALA A 255 -22.86 20.74 -6.75
N CYS A 256 -22.24 20.80 -5.57
CA CYS A 256 -22.03 22.02 -4.80
C CYS A 256 -20.70 22.73 -5.09
N TYR A 257 -19.94 22.29 -6.09
CA TYR A 257 -18.57 22.74 -6.33
C TYR A 257 -18.46 24.27 -6.43
N SER A 258 -19.35 24.93 -7.18
CA SER A 258 -19.35 26.40 -7.36
C SER A 258 -19.54 27.19 -6.07
N SER A 259 -20.19 26.59 -5.08
CA SER A 259 -20.42 27.20 -3.76
C SER A 259 -19.28 26.91 -2.78
N LEU A 260 -18.55 25.81 -2.97
CA LEU A 260 -17.46 25.34 -2.11
C LEU A 260 -16.09 25.88 -2.53
N ALA A 261 -15.81 25.87 -3.84
CA ALA A 261 -14.55 26.29 -4.42
C ALA A 261 -14.46 27.82 -4.57
N GLN A 262 -14.64 28.53 -3.45
CA GLN A 262 -14.51 29.98 -3.36
C GLN A 262 -13.33 30.35 -2.45
N PRO A 263 -12.59 31.43 -2.73
CA PRO A 263 -11.44 31.84 -1.92
C PRO A 263 -11.74 31.99 -0.42
N GLY A 264 -12.94 32.48 -0.08
CA GLY A 264 -13.39 32.63 1.31
C GLY A 264 -13.85 31.32 1.99
N ARG A 265 -13.90 30.20 1.28
CA ARG A 265 -14.46 28.91 1.74
C ARG A 265 -13.51 27.72 1.60
N VAL A 266 -12.22 27.99 1.40
CA VAL A 266 -11.18 26.95 1.24
C VAL A 266 -11.18 25.95 2.39
N ALA A 267 -11.39 26.41 3.63
CA ALA A 267 -11.48 25.52 4.79
C ALA A 267 -12.63 24.50 4.67
N ALA A 268 -13.82 24.96 4.25
CA ALA A 268 -14.97 24.09 4.04
C ALA A 268 -14.72 23.12 2.88
N PHE A 269 -14.10 23.59 1.79
CA PHE A 269 -13.68 22.74 0.68
C PHE A 269 -12.71 21.65 1.15
N ALA A 270 -11.67 22.02 1.92
CA ALA A 270 -10.67 21.09 2.44
C ALA A 270 -11.29 20.03 3.36
N VAL A 271 -12.26 20.41 4.20
CA VAL A 271 -12.98 19.45 5.07
C VAL A 271 -13.82 18.48 4.26
N VAL A 272 -14.63 18.96 3.31
CA VAL A 272 -15.48 18.07 2.49
C VAL A 272 -14.62 17.15 1.62
N TYR A 273 -13.56 17.68 1.02
CA TYR A 273 -12.62 16.89 0.23
C TYR A 273 -11.83 15.89 1.10
N GLY A 274 -11.45 16.31 2.32
CA GLY A 274 -10.85 15.45 3.33
C GLY A 274 -11.77 14.29 3.69
N ILE A 275 -13.05 14.55 4.00
CA ILE A 275 -14.05 13.50 4.28
C ILE A 275 -14.20 12.54 3.09
N PHE A 276 -14.23 13.06 1.86
CA PHE A 276 -14.24 12.24 0.65
C PHE A 276 -13.04 11.29 0.59
N GLN A 277 -11.84 11.76 0.95
CA GLN A 277 -10.64 10.92 1.03
C GLN A 277 -10.68 9.94 2.21
N SER A 278 -11.13 10.37 3.39
CA SER A 278 -11.28 9.50 4.56
C SER A 278 -12.18 8.29 4.28
N LEU A 279 -13.28 8.50 3.56
CA LEU A 279 -14.21 7.41 3.21
C LEU A 279 -13.61 6.44 2.20
N GLY A 280 -12.72 6.92 1.32
CA GLY A 280 -11.90 6.09 0.46
C GLY A 280 -10.93 5.20 1.26
N GLU A 281 -10.30 5.74 2.29
CA GLU A 281 -9.40 4.95 3.14
C GLU A 281 -10.14 3.99 4.06
N LEU A 282 -11.28 4.40 4.63
CA LEU A 282 -12.15 3.52 5.42
C LEU A 282 -12.60 2.30 4.59
N GLY A 283 -12.97 2.53 3.33
CA GLY A 283 -13.42 1.49 2.42
C GLY A 283 -12.25 0.83 1.67
N PRO A 284 -12.03 1.17 0.38
CA PRO A 284 -11.00 0.54 -0.44
C PRO A 284 -9.58 0.54 0.10
N GLY A 285 -9.10 1.66 0.65
CA GLY A 285 -7.71 1.78 1.11
C GLY A 285 -7.36 0.70 2.13
N ASN A 286 -8.15 0.62 3.20
CA ASN A 286 -8.01 -0.40 4.21
C ASN A 286 -8.24 -1.83 3.69
N ASN A 287 -9.22 -2.02 2.81
CA ASN A 287 -9.78 -3.35 2.58
C ASN A 287 -9.28 -4.05 1.31
N ILE A 288 -8.85 -3.34 0.26
CA ILE A 288 -8.41 -3.99 -0.99
C ILE A 288 -7.18 -4.86 -0.74
N GLY A 289 -6.13 -4.30 -0.14
CA GLY A 289 -4.91 -5.05 0.17
C GLY A 289 -5.21 -6.22 1.11
N LEU A 290 -6.04 -5.99 2.13
CA LEU A 290 -6.47 -7.03 3.05
C LEU A 290 -7.18 -8.20 2.34
N ILE A 291 -8.11 -7.88 1.43
CA ILE A 291 -8.83 -8.88 0.63
C ILE A 291 -7.86 -9.61 -0.30
N ALA A 292 -6.97 -8.90 -1.00
CA ALA A 292 -5.98 -9.51 -1.87
C ALA A 292 -5.04 -10.48 -1.12
N ALA A 293 -4.65 -10.13 0.11
CA ALA A 293 -3.77 -10.94 0.94
C ALA A 293 -4.48 -12.15 1.56
N LYS A 294 -5.75 -12.03 1.94
CA LYS A 294 -6.48 -13.11 2.65
C LYS A 294 -7.26 -14.06 1.74
N THR A 295 -7.57 -13.67 0.51
CA THR A 295 -8.45 -14.47 -0.37
C THR A 295 -7.73 -15.47 -1.27
N CYS A 296 -6.49 -15.82 -0.93
CA CYS A 296 -5.72 -16.84 -1.63
C CYS A 296 -4.82 -17.64 -0.68
N ALA A 297 -4.40 -18.80 -1.15
CA ALA A 297 -3.56 -19.72 -0.41
C ALA A 297 -2.09 -19.24 -0.32
N THR A 298 -1.44 -19.56 0.79
CA THR A 298 -0.11 -19.10 1.21
C THR A 298 0.96 -19.34 0.16
N GLY A 299 0.98 -20.53 -0.45
CA GLY A 299 2.00 -20.90 -1.44
C GLY A 299 2.00 -20.08 -2.74
N ILE A 300 0.94 -19.32 -3.04
CA ILE A 300 0.82 -18.47 -4.25
C ILE A 300 0.45 -17.02 -3.92
N ARG A 301 0.42 -16.67 -2.63
CA ARG A 301 -0.13 -15.42 -2.14
C ARG A 301 0.67 -14.21 -2.61
N GLY A 302 1.99 -14.30 -2.62
CA GLY A 302 2.87 -13.23 -3.10
C GLY A 302 2.63 -12.91 -4.57
N GLN A 303 2.48 -13.93 -5.41
CA GLN A 303 2.16 -13.78 -6.83
C GLN A 303 0.73 -13.28 -7.07
N TYR A 304 -0.25 -13.82 -6.35
CA TYR A 304 -1.66 -13.39 -6.43
C TYR A 304 -1.80 -11.91 -6.06
N TYR A 305 -1.27 -11.52 -4.89
CA TYR A 305 -1.25 -10.15 -4.43
C TYR A 305 -0.46 -9.25 -5.38
N GLY A 306 0.73 -9.71 -5.81
CA GLY A 306 1.59 -8.97 -6.71
C GLY A 306 0.95 -8.66 -8.06
N LEU A 307 0.15 -9.58 -8.62
CA LEU A 307 -0.60 -9.33 -9.84
C LEU A 307 -1.74 -8.33 -9.61
N ALA A 308 -2.53 -8.52 -8.54
CA ALA A 308 -3.62 -7.61 -8.21
C ALA A 308 -3.13 -6.17 -7.97
N ALA A 309 -2.05 -6.02 -7.20
CA ALA A 309 -1.41 -4.73 -6.96
C ALA A 309 -0.85 -4.11 -8.24
N ALA A 310 -0.25 -4.92 -9.14
CA ALA A 310 0.27 -4.42 -10.41
C ALA A 310 -0.85 -3.84 -11.29
N VAL A 311 -2.00 -4.52 -11.36
CA VAL A 311 -3.18 -4.01 -12.07
C VAL A 311 -3.71 -2.72 -11.42
N GLY A 312 -3.71 -2.64 -10.08
CA GLY A 312 -3.99 -1.40 -9.35
C GLY A 312 -3.12 -0.23 -9.82
N LYS A 313 -1.80 -0.42 -9.92
CA LYS A 313 -0.87 0.63 -10.38
C LYS A 313 -1.03 1.00 -11.86
N ILE A 314 -1.51 0.08 -12.70
CA ILE A 314 -1.96 0.44 -14.06
C ILE A 314 -3.17 1.40 -13.95
N GLY A 315 -4.11 1.13 -13.04
CA GLY A 315 -5.21 2.05 -12.71
C GLY A 315 -4.71 3.44 -12.31
N ALA A 316 -3.76 3.53 -11.40
CA ALA A 316 -3.15 4.80 -10.98
C ALA A 316 -2.55 5.59 -12.17
N PHE A 317 -1.81 4.90 -13.04
CA PHE A 317 -1.23 5.51 -14.25
C PHE A 317 -2.32 6.01 -15.20
N VAL A 318 -3.31 5.16 -15.51
CA VAL A 318 -4.41 5.49 -16.41
C VAL A 318 -5.22 6.67 -15.84
N GLY A 319 -5.55 6.65 -14.56
CA GLY A 319 -6.25 7.75 -13.89
C GLY A 319 -5.50 9.05 -14.02
N THR A 320 -4.23 9.07 -13.63
CA THR A 320 -3.41 10.29 -13.64
C THR A 320 -3.27 10.84 -15.06
N TRP A 321 -3.14 9.96 -16.05
CA TRP A 321 -3.02 10.36 -17.46
C TRP A 321 -4.34 10.85 -18.06
N VAL A 322 -5.47 10.24 -17.68
CA VAL A 322 -6.81 10.57 -18.19
C VAL A 322 -7.40 11.80 -17.48
N PHE A 323 -6.99 12.10 -16.24
CA PHE A 323 -7.55 13.19 -15.43
C PHE A 323 -7.56 14.56 -16.15
N PRO A 324 -6.49 15.03 -16.82
CA PRO A 324 -6.53 16.28 -17.57
C PRO A 324 -7.49 16.26 -18.77
N TYR A 325 -7.74 15.09 -19.37
CA TYR A 325 -8.73 14.96 -20.45
C TYR A 325 -10.15 15.04 -19.90
N ILE A 326 -10.40 14.52 -18.70
CA ILE A 326 -11.67 14.69 -17.99
C ILE A 326 -11.90 16.18 -17.68
N GLU A 327 -10.89 16.90 -17.17
CA GLU A 327 -10.98 18.35 -16.96
C GLU A 327 -11.30 19.08 -18.28
N LYS A 328 -10.57 18.74 -19.36
CA LYS A 328 -10.74 19.39 -20.68
C LYS A 328 -12.12 19.14 -21.31
N ALA A 329 -12.77 18.03 -20.98
CA ALA A 329 -14.13 17.74 -21.46
C ALA A 329 -15.17 18.77 -20.99
N GLY A 330 -14.86 19.58 -19.97
CA GLY A 330 -15.67 20.74 -19.54
C GLY A 330 -15.81 21.86 -20.58
N GLY A 331 -15.13 21.78 -21.73
CA GLY A 331 -15.39 22.64 -22.89
C GLY A 331 -15.00 24.12 -22.70
N GLY A 332 -14.15 24.42 -21.71
CA GLY A 332 -13.74 25.78 -21.37
C GLY A 332 -14.52 26.39 -20.19
N ASP A 333 -15.58 25.74 -19.69
CA ASP A 333 -16.20 26.10 -18.42
C ASP A 333 -15.34 25.55 -17.28
N GLU A 334 -14.62 26.43 -16.57
CA GLU A 334 -13.76 26.08 -15.43
C GLU A 334 -14.52 25.34 -14.33
N ARG A 335 -15.82 25.62 -14.15
CA ARG A 335 -16.66 24.92 -13.19
C ARG A 335 -16.87 23.47 -13.60
N LEU A 336 -17.27 23.23 -14.86
CA LEU A 336 -17.49 21.88 -15.37
C LEU A 336 -16.20 21.07 -15.37
N ALA A 337 -15.09 21.71 -15.78
CA ALA A 337 -13.76 21.11 -15.77
C ALA A 337 -13.37 20.58 -14.38
N ALA A 338 -13.69 21.33 -13.33
CA ALA A 338 -13.39 20.91 -11.96
C ALA A 338 -14.43 19.93 -11.38
N GLN A 339 -15.68 19.94 -11.86
CA GLN A 339 -16.74 19.02 -11.41
C GLN A 339 -16.60 17.61 -12.00
N TYR A 340 -16.21 17.50 -13.27
CA TYR A 340 -16.20 16.22 -14.00
C TYR A 340 -15.35 15.12 -13.35
N PRO A 341 -14.14 15.41 -12.82
CA PRO A 341 -13.38 14.40 -12.10
C PRO A 341 -14.14 13.79 -10.92
N PHE A 342 -14.89 14.61 -10.17
CA PHE A 342 -15.70 14.13 -9.05
C PHE A 342 -16.88 13.28 -9.54
N TRP A 343 -17.58 13.70 -10.60
CA TRP A 343 -18.66 12.89 -11.20
C TRP A 343 -18.18 11.51 -11.65
N VAL A 344 -17.05 11.46 -12.36
CA VAL A 344 -16.46 10.21 -12.86
C VAL A 344 -16.06 9.30 -11.70
N SER A 345 -15.30 9.83 -10.74
CA SER A 345 -14.82 9.07 -9.59
C SER A 345 -15.95 8.54 -8.70
N SER A 346 -16.95 9.37 -8.40
CA SER A 346 -18.12 8.93 -7.63
C SER A 346 -18.92 7.85 -8.35
N SER A 347 -19.05 7.91 -9.68
CA SER A 347 -19.70 6.85 -10.47
C SER A 347 -18.90 5.55 -10.41
N LEU A 348 -17.57 5.64 -10.48
CA LEU A 348 -16.67 4.50 -10.32
C LEU A 348 -16.73 3.89 -8.91
N CYS A 349 -16.92 4.70 -7.86
CA CYS A 349 -17.16 4.20 -6.51
C CYS A 349 -18.45 3.36 -6.43
N VAL A 350 -19.53 3.78 -7.09
CA VAL A 350 -20.78 2.97 -7.18
C VAL A 350 -20.54 1.64 -7.88
N LEU A 351 -19.80 1.65 -9.00
CA LEU A 351 -19.42 0.42 -9.70
C LEU A 351 -18.60 -0.52 -8.79
N SER A 352 -17.61 0.02 -8.08
CA SER A 352 -16.81 -0.75 -7.11
C SER A 352 -17.69 -1.34 -6.01
N ALA A 353 -18.66 -0.58 -5.49
CA ALA A 353 -19.60 -1.08 -4.47
C ALA A 353 -20.37 -2.30 -4.99
N ALA A 354 -20.88 -2.23 -6.22
CA ALA A 354 -21.59 -3.35 -6.86
C ALA A 354 -20.66 -4.57 -7.05
N LEU A 355 -19.46 -4.38 -7.58
CA LEU A 355 -18.50 -5.47 -7.77
C LEU A 355 -18.16 -6.18 -6.45
N VAL A 356 -18.00 -5.41 -5.37
CA VAL A 356 -17.69 -5.95 -4.04
C VAL A 356 -18.87 -6.72 -3.46
N LEU A 357 -20.08 -6.17 -3.57
CA LEU A 357 -21.29 -6.77 -3.03
C LEU A 357 -21.76 -7.99 -3.81
N PHE A 358 -21.46 -8.13 -5.10
CA PHE A 358 -21.94 -9.26 -5.90
C PHE A 358 -20.86 -10.29 -6.24
N CYS A 359 -19.58 -9.91 -6.32
CA CYS A 359 -18.54 -10.77 -6.89
C CYS A 359 -17.46 -11.22 -5.91
N LEU A 360 -17.31 -10.57 -4.74
CA LEU A 360 -16.31 -10.97 -3.74
C LEU A 360 -16.86 -11.98 -2.72
N PRO A 361 -16.04 -12.96 -2.28
CA PRO A 361 -16.44 -13.90 -1.24
C PRO A 361 -16.56 -13.22 0.13
N HIS A 362 -17.14 -13.89 1.12
CA HIS A 362 -17.01 -13.46 2.51
C HIS A 362 -15.57 -13.64 3.00
N ILE A 363 -15.05 -12.63 3.71
CA ILE A 363 -13.71 -12.63 4.33
C ILE A 363 -13.92 -12.48 5.83
N GLY A 364 -13.58 -13.53 6.58
CA GLY A 364 -13.57 -13.56 8.04
C GLY A 364 -12.16 -13.59 8.62
N GLN A 365 -12.07 -13.82 9.93
CA GLN A 365 -10.82 -13.81 10.70
C GLN A 365 -9.88 -14.99 10.36
N ASP A 366 -10.44 -16.14 9.98
CA ASP A 366 -9.71 -17.40 9.70
C ASP A 366 -9.64 -17.71 8.19
N THR A 367 -9.87 -16.70 7.33
CA THR A 367 -9.98 -16.91 5.87
C THR A 367 -8.72 -17.55 5.28
N ILE A 368 -7.53 -17.19 5.78
CA ILE A 368 -6.26 -17.74 5.30
C ILE A 368 -6.23 -19.26 5.45
N GLN A 369 -6.49 -19.77 6.66
CA GLN A 369 -6.47 -21.20 6.96
C GLN A 369 -7.52 -21.96 6.14
N VAL A 370 -8.71 -21.35 5.98
CA VAL A 370 -9.80 -21.94 5.20
C VAL A 370 -9.49 -21.96 3.70
N GLU A 371 -8.81 -20.95 3.16
CA GLU A 371 -8.35 -20.94 1.76
C GLU A 371 -7.21 -21.94 1.53
N ASP A 372 -6.26 -22.06 2.46
CA ASP A 372 -5.17 -23.04 2.37
C ASP A 372 -5.72 -24.47 2.33
N ALA A 373 -6.65 -24.80 3.24
CA ALA A 373 -7.29 -26.12 3.26
C ALA A 373 -8.10 -26.41 1.98
N ARG A 374 -8.86 -25.43 1.47
CA ARG A 374 -9.65 -25.61 0.24
C ARG A 374 -8.77 -25.78 -0.99
N PHE A 375 -7.72 -24.97 -1.10
CA PHE A 375 -6.81 -25.04 -2.24
C PHE A 375 -6.03 -26.36 -2.24
N ARG A 376 -5.58 -26.82 -1.07
CA ARG A 376 -4.91 -28.11 -0.92
C ARG A 376 -5.79 -29.27 -1.38
N ARG A 377 -7.06 -29.32 -0.94
CA ARG A 377 -8.03 -30.33 -1.40
C ARG A 377 -8.24 -30.28 -2.91
N PHE A 378 -8.41 -29.09 -3.47
CA PHE A 378 -8.57 -28.91 -4.91
C PHE A 378 -7.34 -29.41 -5.70
N LEU A 379 -6.13 -29.17 -5.19
CA LEU A 379 -4.90 -29.68 -5.79
C LEU A 379 -4.86 -31.22 -5.78
N GLU A 380 -5.18 -31.84 -4.64
CA GLU A 380 -5.22 -33.30 -4.49
C GLU A 380 -6.26 -33.94 -5.43
N GLU A 381 -7.45 -33.37 -5.54
CA GLU A 381 -8.51 -33.80 -6.46
C GLU A 381 -8.09 -33.71 -7.95
N ASN A 382 -7.16 -32.82 -8.28
CA ASN A 382 -6.63 -32.65 -9.64
C ASN A 382 -5.25 -33.34 -9.82
N GLY A 383 -4.89 -34.26 -8.93
CA GLY A 383 -3.70 -35.12 -9.06
C GLY A 383 -2.37 -34.44 -8.74
N TYR A 384 -2.39 -33.31 -8.03
CA TYR A 384 -1.18 -32.63 -7.58
C TYR A 384 -0.78 -33.11 -6.18
N ASP A 385 0.46 -33.59 -6.04
CA ASP A 385 0.99 -34.03 -4.74
C ASP A 385 1.21 -32.83 -3.81
N THR A 386 0.49 -32.77 -2.69
CA THR A 386 0.61 -31.68 -1.71
C THR A 386 1.64 -31.95 -0.61
N ARG A 387 2.27 -33.12 -0.59
CA ARG A 387 3.33 -33.46 0.37
C ARG A 387 4.62 -32.69 0.12
N GLN A 388 4.76 -32.10 -1.07
CA GLN A 388 5.88 -31.23 -1.43
C GLN A 388 5.75 -29.79 -0.90
N LEU A 389 4.64 -29.45 -0.23
CA LEU A 389 4.42 -28.12 0.36
C LEU A 389 5.14 -27.99 1.71
N GLY A 390 5.61 -26.77 1.99
CA GLY A 390 6.36 -26.43 3.20
C GLY A 390 7.87 -26.29 2.95
N LEU A 391 8.55 -25.71 3.92
CA LEU A 391 10.01 -25.61 3.94
C LEU A 391 10.64 -26.97 4.33
N ARG A 392 11.88 -27.21 3.89
CA ARG A 392 12.64 -28.42 4.27
C ARG A 392 13.32 -28.18 5.62
N LYS A 393 13.61 -29.24 6.38
CA LYS A 393 14.45 -29.15 7.60
C LYS A 393 15.79 -28.49 7.23
N GLY A 394 16.13 -27.37 7.90
CA GLY A 394 17.33 -26.56 7.63
C GLY A 394 17.13 -25.32 6.75
N ASP A 395 15.94 -25.10 6.18
CA ASP A 395 15.58 -23.81 5.56
C ASP A 395 15.21 -22.74 6.60
N ASP A 396 15.07 -23.15 7.87
CA ASP A 396 14.68 -22.29 8.97
C ASP A 396 15.91 -21.53 9.50
N LEU A 397 15.96 -20.23 9.26
CA LEU A 397 17.06 -19.37 9.70
C LEU A 397 17.14 -19.27 11.25
N GLY A 398 16.14 -19.77 11.98
CA GLY A 398 16.08 -19.76 13.44
C GLY A 398 16.85 -20.89 14.16
N GLU A 399 17.24 -21.98 13.48
CA GLU A 399 18.00 -23.06 14.15
C GLU A 399 19.53 -22.81 14.17
N ALA A 400 20.03 -21.82 13.42
CA ALA A 400 21.46 -21.53 13.36
C ALA A 400 22.04 -20.91 14.65
N GLU A 401 21.19 -20.39 15.56
CA GLU A 401 21.64 -19.88 16.87
C GLU A 401 21.60 -20.94 17.99
N GLY A 402 20.93 -22.08 17.78
CA GLY A 402 20.83 -23.17 18.79
C GLY A 402 22.05 -24.08 18.87
N SER A 403 23.04 -23.94 17.98
CA SER A 403 24.27 -24.75 17.99
C SER A 403 25.47 -24.08 18.68
N MET A 404 25.35 -22.83 19.16
CA MET A 404 26.43 -22.14 19.89
C MET A 404 26.35 -22.27 21.42
N GLU A 405 25.33 -22.92 21.98
CA GLU A 405 25.19 -23.16 23.43
C GLU A 405 25.72 -24.52 23.93
N ARG A 406 26.36 -25.33 23.07
CA ARG A 406 26.97 -26.62 23.45
C ARG A 406 28.49 -26.61 23.58
N VAL A 407 29.07 -25.46 23.97
CA VAL A 407 30.48 -25.35 24.37
C VAL A 407 30.60 -24.56 25.68
N SER A 408 29.91 -25.01 26.72
CA SER A 408 30.22 -24.62 28.11
C SER A 408 29.61 -25.60 29.12
N GLU A 409 30.03 -26.86 29.07
CA GLU A 409 29.95 -27.74 30.24
C GLU A 409 31.38 -28.15 30.61
N THR A 410 32.03 -27.30 31.40
CA THR A 410 33.22 -27.68 32.16
C THR A 410 32.79 -28.64 33.27
N PRO A 411 33.45 -29.79 33.49
CA PRO A 411 33.05 -30.72 34.54
C PRO A 411 33.39 -30.15 35.92
N VAL A 412 32.39 -30.10 36.80
CA VAL A 412 32.57 -29.73 38.21
C VAL A 412 33.36 -30.83 38.92
N GLU A 413 34.59 -30.53 39.30
CA GLU A 413 35.39 -31.30 40.26
C GLU A 413 34.70 -31.35 41.62
N LYS A 414 34.33 -32.56 42.07
CA LYS A 414 33.96 -32.82 43.47
C LYS A 414 35.22 -32.73 44.33
N LYS A 415 35.39 -31.63 45.08
CA LYS A 415 36.27 -31.60 46.24
C LYS A 415 35.52 -32.07 47.48
N VAL A 416 35.88 -33.26 47.93
CA VAL A 416 35.63 -33.79 49.28
C VAL A 416 36.53 -33.01 50.26
N SER A 417 35.95 -32.48 51.33
CA SER A 417 36.70 -31.99 52.51
C SER A 417 36.45 -32.94 53.67
N PRO A 418 37.50 -33.39 54.40
CA PRO A 418 37.35 -34.11 55.64
C PRO A 418 37.37 -33.15 56.84
N VAL A 419 36.44 -33.39 57.76
CA VAL A 419 36.54 -33.34 59.22
C VAL A 419 37.82 -32.67 59.78
N GLN A 420 37.69 -31.46 60.33
CA GLN A 420 37.81 -31.14 61.77
C GLN A 420 37.45 -29.67 62.02
#